data_AF-A0A3M1E811-F1
#
_entry.id   AF-A0A3M1E811-F1
#
_cell.length_a   1.000
_cell.length_b   1.000
_cell.length_c   1.000
_cell.angle_alpha   90.00
_cell.angle_beta   90.00
_cell.angle_gamma   90.00
#
_symmetry.space_group_name_H-M   'P 1'
#
loop_
_entity.id
_entity.type
_entity.pdbx_description
1 polymer ?
#
loop_
_entity_poly.entity_id
_entity_poly.type
_entity_poly.pdbx_seq_one_letter_code
_entity_poly.pdbx_strand_id
1 'polypeptide(L)'
;MARARNSRTTKRKRYALGKRVLALSWGLGVLAGCAGGGAGYQPEPYPVYTLNRPTRPPTKTTPTKPTAPPPTRRARPPRGHWPAAWYPPGGRISRRWTTIVIHHSATDRGGAKRFDAYHRLHNGWDELGYHFVIGNGTDTPDGYVEVGPRWRKQKHGAHCKTPDNYFNDHGIGICLVGDFTRGSPTPRQMASLRRLIRFLTTECNIPYSRITTHRAVNPHTRCPGPGFSLAGLIRTLRGPTAAASIPHR
;
A
#
# COMPACT_ATOMS: atom_id res chain seq x y z
N MET A 1 67.88 21.98 17.87
CA MET A 1 68.16 20.66 17.25
C MET A 1 66.92 20.20 16.49
N ALA A 2 67.13 19.45 15.41
CA ALA A 2 66.24 19.36 14.25
C ALA A 2 65.28 18.16 14.27
N ARG A 3 64.20 18.31 13.48
CA ARG A 3 63.44 17.26 12.72
C ARG A 3 62.61 16.25 13.54
N ALA A 4 61.48 15.72 13.08
CA ALA A 4 60.86 15.69 11.75
C ALA A 4 59.32 15.59 11.86
N ARG A 5 58.61 16.30 10.98
CA ARG A 5 57.19 16.04 10.65
C ARG A 5 57.15 14.96 9.57
N ASN A 6 56.31 13.95 9.74
CA ASN A 6 56.10 12.90 8.73
C ASN A 6 54.81 13.20 7.95
N SER A 7 54.97 13.50 6.66
CA SER A 7 53.92 13.75 5.67
C SER A 7 53.97 12.61 4.65
N ARG A 8 52.85 11.91 4.43
CA ARG A 8 52.67 11.00 3.28
C ARG A 8 51.30 11.18 2.64
N THR A 9 51.26 12.15 1.73
CA THR A 9 50.80 12.06 0.34
C THR A 9 49.66 11.07 -0.02
N THR A 10 48.52 11.66 -0.37
CA THR A 10 47.41 11.06 -1.11
C THR A 10 47.71 11.02 -2.62
N LYS A 11 47.67 9.84 -3.25
CA LYS A 11 47.74 9.69 -4.72
C LYS A 11 46.32 9.66 -5.31
N ARG A 12 45.89 10.76 -5.93
CA ARG A 12 44.74 10.78 -6.85
C ARG A 12 45.19 10.33 -8.24
N LYS A 13 44.60 9.24 -8.77
CA LYS A 13 44.74 8.86 -10.18
C LYS A 13 43.78 9.70 -11.04
N ARG A 14 44.34 10.44 -11.99
CA ARG A 14 43.62 11.17 -13.05
C ARG A 14 43.45 10.23 -14.25
N TYR A 15 42.23 10.07 -14.75
CA TYR A 15 41.97 9.43 -16.03
C TYR A 15 41.97 10.51 -17.13
N ALA A 16 42.81 10.31 -18.14
CA ALA A 16 42.98 11.21 -19.27
C ALA A 16 41.90 10.96 -20.34
N LEU A 17 41.36 12.07 -20.84
CA LEU A 17 40.36 12.15 -21.90
C LEU A 17 41.07 12.16 -23.25
N GLY A 18 40.96 11.08 -24.03
CA GLY A 18 41.45 11.02 -25.41
C GLY A 18 40.37 11.46 -26.40
N LYS A 19 40.63 12.55 -27.12
CA LYS A 19 39.89 12.96 -28.35
C LYS A 19 40.69 12.54 -29.58
N ARG A 20 40.00 12.08 -30.63
CA ARG A 20 40.27 12.13 -32.10
C ARG A 20 39.51 10.96 -32.75
N VAL A 21 38.92 10.96 -33.96
CA VAL A 21 38.67 11.90 -35.07
C VAL A 21 37.56 11.25 -35.94
N LEU A 22 36.81 12.05 -36.69
CA LEU A 22 35.75 11.68 -37.65
C LEU A 22 36.22 10.72 -38.77
N ALA A 23 35.31 9.86 -39.23
CA ALA A 23 35.18 9.52 -40.65
C ALA A 23 33.70 9.25 -41.01
N LEU A 24 33.21 9.96 -42.03
CA LEU A 24 31.93 9.74 -42.70
C LEU A 24 32.05 8.56 -43.68
N SER A 25 31.01 7.74 -43.78
CA SER A 25 30.68 7.04 -45.02
C SER A 25 29.18 6.79 -45.11
N TRP A 26 28.59 7.32 -46.17
CA TRP A 26 27.22 7.09 -46.60
C TRP A 26 27.01 5.63 -47.01
N GLY A 27 25.85 5.08 -46.65
CA GLY A 27 25.36 3.81 -47.15
C GLY A 27 23.83 3.85 -47.20
N LEU A 28 23.29 4.11 -48.39
CA LEU A 28 21.88 4.07 -48.72
C LEU A 28 21.43 2.61 -48.82
N GLY A 29 20.33 2.25 -48.17
CA GLY A 29 19.73 0.91 -48.26
C GLY A 29 18.28 0.94 -47.81
N VAL A 30 17.39 1.30 -48.72
CA VAL A 30 15.94 1.09 -48.62
C VAL A 30 15.63 -0.27 -49.22
N LEU A 31 14.84 -1.10 -48.53
CA LEU A 31 13.65 -1.76 -49.07
C LEU A 31 12.90 -2.62 -48.04
N ALA A 32 11.58 -2.38 -48.04
CA ALA A 32 10.47 -3.31 -47.84
C ALA A 32 10.34 -4.09 -46.51
N GLY A 33 9.23 -3.81 -45.82
CA GLY A 33 8.73 -4.65 -44.72
C GLY A 33 7.91 -5.84 -45.18
N CYS A 34 7.55 -6.68 -44.21
CA CYS A 34 6.30 -7.45 -44.19
C CYS A 34 5.85 -7.63 -42.75
N ALA A 35 4.54 -7.51 -42.57
CA ALA A 35 3.80 -7.63 -41.34
C ALA A 35 3.56 -9.10 -40.93
N GLY A 36 3.12 -9.29 -39.68
CA GLY A 36 2.20 -10.37 -39.32
C GLY A 36 2.78 -11.46 -38.43
N GLY A 37 2.19 -11.61 -37.23
CA GLY A 37 2.45 -12.76 -36.36
C GLY A 37 2.29 -12.53 -34.86
N GLY A 38 1.42 -11.60 -34.44
CA GLY A 38 1.06 -11.47 -33.02
C GLY A 38 0.21 -12.65 -32.57
N ALA A 39 0.80 -13.60 -31.86
CA ALA A 39 0.04 -14.60 -31.12
C ALA A 39 -0.78 -13.89 -30.03
N GLY A 40 -2.11 -13.90 -30.20
CA GLY A 40 -3.05 -13.28 -29.30
C GLY A 40 -2.98 -13.88 -27.91
N TYR A 41 -2.49 -13.10 -26.94
CA TYR A 41 -2.74 -13.38 -25.52
C TYR A 41 -4.19 -12.98 -25.21
N GLN A 42 -5.09 -13.96 -25.20
CA GLN A 42 -6.43 -13.83 -24.64
C GLN A 42 -6.35 -14.20 -23.15
N PRO A 43 -6.51 -13.27 -22.19
CA PRO A 43 -6.70 -13.67 -20.81
C PRO A 43 -8.10 -14.27 -20.66
N GLU A 44 -8.15 -15.54 -20.28
CA GLU A 44 -9.37 -16.23 -19.84
C GLU A 44 -10.16 -15.39 -18.81
N PRO A 45 -11.49 -15.29 -18.93
CA PRO A 45 -12.31 -14.52 -18.00
C PRO A 45 -12.31 -15.19 -16.61
N TYR A 46 -11.94 -14.44 -15.58
CA TYR A 46 -12.01 -14.90 -14.19
C TYR A 46 -13.47 -15.17 -13.78
N PRO A 47 -13.76 -16.26 -13.04
CA PRO A 47 -15.12 -16.66 -12.70
C PRO A 47 -15.80 -15.64 -11.79
N VAL A 48 -17.01 -15.24 -12.17
CA VAL A 48 -17.93 -14.45 -11.34
C VAL A 48 -18.57 -15.40 -10.33
N TYR A 49 -18.14 -15.35 -9.07
CA TYR A 49 -18.77 -16.15 -8.01
C TYR A 49 -20.09 -15.51 -7.57
N THR A 50 -21.21 -16.15 -7.91
CA THR A 50 -22.53 -15.86 -7.35
C THR A 50 -22.62 -16.42 -5.93
N LEU A 51 -22.89 -15.56 -4.95
CA LEU A 51 -23.11 -15.95 -3.56
C LEU A 51 -24.53 -16.48 -3.37
N ASN A 52 -24.76 -17.77 -3.55
CA ASN A 52 -25.96 -18.43 -3.03
C ASN A 52 -25.76 -18.73 -1.55
N ARG A 53 -26.59 -18.10 -0.70
CA ARG A 53 -26.58 -18.29 0.76
C ARG A 53 -27.71 -19.24 1.16
N PRO A 54 -27.44 -20.40 1.78
CA PRO A 54 -28.48 -21.18 2.43
C PRO A 54 -28.88 -20.54 3.77
N THR A 55 -30.19 -20.49 4.01
CA THR A 55 -30.80 -20.08 5.28
C THR A 55 -30.60 -21.18 6.33
N ARG A 56 -30.10 -20.82 7.52
CA ARG A 56 -29.97 -21.74 8.66
C ARG A 56 -31.01 -21.37 9.73
N PRO A 57 -31.74 -22.34 10.32
CA PRO A 57 -32.72 -22.08 11.37
C PRO A 57 -32.06 -21.80 12.74
N PRO A 58 -32.79 -21.13 13.67
CA PRO A 58 -32.23 -20.65 14.93
C PRO A 58 -32.09 -21.76 15.99
N THR A 59 -30.95 -21.78 16.68
CA THR A 59 -30.70 -22.65 17.84
C THR A 59 -31.09 -21.93 19.13
N LYS A 60 -31.85 -22.60 20.01
CA LYS A 60 -32.15 -22.16 21.38
C LYS A 60 -30.94 -22.37 22.29
N THR A 61 -30.65 -21.41 23.17
CA THR A 61 -29.66 -21.53 24.26
C THR A 61 -30.28 -21.19 25.61
N THR A 62 -30.07 -22.08 26.58
CA THR A 62 -30.48 -21.97 27.99
C THR A 62 -29.45 -21.16 28.81
N PRO A 63 -29.83 -20.45 29.89
CA PRO A 63 -28.93 -19.54 30.60
C PRO A 63 -28.18 -20.22 31.77
N THR A 64 -26.90 -19.89 31.94
CA THR A 64 -26.11 -20.20 33.16
C THR A 64 -25.66 -18.93 33.89
N LYS A 65 -25.58 -19.06 35.22
CA LYS A 65 -25.44 -18.04 36.28
C LYS A 65 -24.15 -17.18 36.20
N PRO A 66 -24.15 -15.90 36.65
CA PRO A 66 -23.02 -14.97 36.46
C PRO A 66 -21.90 -15.12 37.50
N THR A 67 -20.64 -15.07 37.04
CA THR A 67 -19.44 -14.83 37.85
C THR A 67 -18.88 -13.44 37.51
N ALA A 68 -18.34 -12.73 38.50
CA ALA A 68 -17.94 -11.32 38.41
C ALA A 68 -16.96 -11.03 37.24
N PRO A 69 -17.10 -9.88 36.55
CA PRO A 69 -16.37 -9.61 35.31
C PRO A 69 -14.90 -9.20 35.57
N PRO A 70 -13.93 -9.71 34.80
CA PRO A 70 -12.58 -9.16 34.75
C PRO A 70 -12.61 -7.75 34.09
N PRO A 71 -11.55 -6.93 34.30
CA PRO A 71 -11.51 -5.55 33.79
C PRO A 71 -11.82 -5.49 32.29
N THR A 72 -12.70 -4.56 31.94
CA THR A 72 -13.45 -4.50 30.68
C THR A 72 -12.53 -4.38 29.47
N ARG A 73 -12.23 -5.51 28.83
CA ARG A 73 -11.82 -5.54 27.42
C ARG A 73 -12.98 -4.95 26.64
N ARG A 74 -12.82 -3.72 26.12
CA ARG A 74 -13.79 -3.05 25.23
C ARG A 74 -14.43 -4.10 24.31
N ALA A 75 -15.76 -4.21 24.37
CA ALA A 75 -16.51 -5.17 23.58
C ALA A 75 -16.14 -4.98 22.11
N ARG A 76 -15.59 -6.03 21.51
CA ARG A 76 -15.24 -6.08 20.09
C ARG A 76 -16.54 -5.93 19.30
N PRO A 77 -16.63 -4.98 18.34
CA PRO A 77 -17.84 -4.79 17.56
C PRO A 77 -18.26 -6.10 16.86
N PRO A 78 -19.57 -6.31 16.61
CA PRO A 78 -20.08 -7.54 16.02
C PRO A 78 -19.42 -7.79 14.65
N ARG A 79 -18.91 -9.02 14.48
CA ARG A 79 -18.12 -9.45 13.32
C ARG A 79 -19.01 -9.53 12.07
N GLY A 80 -18.87 -8.55 11.17
CA GLY A 80 -18.93 -8.86 9.74
C GLY A 80 -17.68 -9.67 9.39
N HIS A 81 -17.82 -10.86 8.82
CA HIS A 81 -16.68 -11.65 8.35
C HIS A 81 -15.90 -10.82 7.33
N TRP A 82 -14.61 -10.57 7.59
CA TRP A 82 -13.74 -9.92 6.62
C TRP A 82 -13.55 -10.85 5.41
N PRO A 83 -13.30 -10.31 4.20
CA PRO A 83 -13.00 -11.15 3.05
C PRO A 83 -11.85 -12.11 3.37
N ALA A 84 -12.04 -13.42 3.14
CA ALA A 84 -11.02 -14.42 3.42
C ALA A 84 -9.70 -14.13 2.68
N ALA A 85 -9.80 -13.56 1.48
CA ALA A 85 -8.66 -13.14 0.66
C ALA A 85 -7.78 -12.06 1.30
N TRP A 86 -8.25 -11.34 2.33
CA TRP A 86 -7.46 -10.34 3.05
C TRP A 86 -6.56 -10.96 4.13
N TYR A 87 -6.76 -12.22 4.50
CA TYR A 87 -5.86 -12.91 5.41
C TYR A 87 -4.64 -13.46 4.65
N PRO A 88 -3.44 -13.47 5.25
CA PRO A 88 -2.31 -14.20 4.69
C PRO A 88 -2.59 -15.72 4.69
N PRO A 89 -1.88 -16.51 3.85
CA PRO A 89 -1.97 -17.97 3.90
C PRO A 89 -1.79 -18.50 5.33
N GLY A 90 -2.68 -19.39 5.76
CA GLY A 90 -2.69 -19.91 7.13
C GLY A 90 -3.27 -18.96 8.19
N GLY A 91 -3.78 -17.79 7.82
CA GLY A 91 -4.55 -16.88 8.68
C GLY A 91 -3.74 -16.13 9.75
N ARG A 92 -2.44 -16.39 9.87
CA ARG A 92 -1.59 -15.78 10.90
C ARG A 92 -1.05 -14.42 10.46
N ILE A 93 -1.53 -13.36 11.11
CA ILE A 93 -1.03 -12.00 10.93
C ILE A 93 0.10 -11.73 11.94
N SER A 94 1.19 -11.14 11.47
CA SER A 94 2.35 -10.81 12.31
C SER A 94 2.01 -9.73 13.33
N ARG A 95 2.55 -9.85 14.56
CA ARG A 95 2.40 -8.83 15.61
C ARG A 95 3.29 -7.60 15.41
N ARG A 96 4.17 -7.61 14.40
CA ARG A 96 5.09 -6.48 14.15
C ARG A 96 4.41 -5.24 13.57
N TRP A 97 3.18 -5.37 13.11
CA TRP A 97 2.43 -4.29 12.50
C TRP A 97 1.88 -3.34 13.54
N THR A 98 2.29 -2.08 13.48
CA THR A 98 1.95 -1.07 14.49
C THR A 98 1.41 0.22 13.87
N THR A 99 1.51 0.41 12.56
CA THR A 99 1.08 1.62 11.87
C THR A 99 0.58 1.32 10.47
N ILE A 100 -0.29 2.19 9.93
CA ILE A 100 -0.78 2.15 8.56
C ILE A 100 -0.37 3.45 7.88
N VAL A 101 0.23 3.35 6.69
CA VAL A 101 0.67 4.50 5.90
C VAL A 101 -0.13 4.55 4.61
N ILE A 102 -0.79 5.69 4.36
CA ILE A 102 -1.60 5.90 3.16
C ILE A 102 -0.81 6.61 2.07
N HIS A 103 -0.91 6.07 0.85
CA HIS A 103 -0.25 6.54 -0.35
C HIS A 103 -1.26 6.76 -1.49
N HIS A 104 -0.86 7.57 -2.46
CA HIS A 104 -1.41 7.55 -3.81
C HIS A 104 -0.36 6.98 -4.78
N SER A 105 -0.76 6.59 -5.99
CA SER A 105 0.20 6.12 -6.99
C SER A 105 0.87 7.27 -7.75
N ALA A 106 0.33 8.49 -7.69
CA ALA A 106 0.71 9.62 -8.54
C ALA A 106 0.58 9.31 -10.05
N THR A 107 -0.34 8.41 -10.39
CA THR A 107 -0.66 8.01 -11.76
C THR A 107 -2.15 8.05 -11.98
N ASP A 108 -2.59 8.34 -13.20
CA ASP A 108 -4.02 8.38 -13.54
C ASP A 108 -4.62 6.96 -13.65
N ARG A 109 -3.76 5.96 -13.92
CA ARG A 109 -4.13 4.55 -14.03
C ARG A 109 -3.16 3.62 -13.31
N GLY A 110 -3.61 2.42 -12.99
CA GLY A 110 -2.75 1.37 -12.44
C GLY A 110 -3.47 0.33 -11.60
N GLY A 111 -2.65 -0.52 -10.98
CA GLY A 111 -3.04 -1.67 -10.16
C GLY A 111 -1.79 -2.40 -9.68
N ALA A 112 -1.94 -3.41 -8.83
CA ALA A 112 -0.81 -4.07 -8.18
C ALA A 112 0.15 -4.70 -9.20
N LYS A 113 -0.35 -5.32 -10.28
CA LYS A 113 0.48 -5.93 -11.34
C LYS A 113 1.39 -4.91 -12.03
N ARG A 114 0.84 -3.75 -12.41
CA ARG A 114 1.61 -2.68 -13.06
C ARG A 114 2.67 -2.12 -12.12
N PHE A 115 2.29 -1.85 -10.88
CA PHE A 115 3.22 -1.29 -9.89
C PHE A 115 4.30 -2.28 -9.48
N ASP A 116 4.01 -3.58 -9.41
CA ASP A 116 5.01 -4.63 -9.21
C ASP A 116 6.06 -4.62 -10.34
N ALA A 117 5.60 -4.61 -11.60
CA ALA A 117 6.49 -4.53 -12.75
C ALA A 117 7.37 -3.27 -12.73
N TYR A 118 6.78 -2.10 -12.45
CA TYR A 118 7.51 -0.85 -12.34
C TYR A 118 8.58 -0.90 -11.22
N HIS A 119 8.20 -1.36 -10.03
CA HIS A 119 9.13 -1.46 -8.90
C HIS A 119 10.30 -2.41 -9.17
N ARG A 120 10.07 -3.51 -9.88
CA ARG A 120 11.15 -4.43 -10.28
C ARG A 120 12.07 -3.80 -11.32
N LEU A 121 11.49 -3.29 -12.40
CA LEU A 121 12.25 -2.81 -13.57
C LEU A 121 13.00 -1.50 -13.31
N HIS A 122 12.40 -0.59 -12.53
CA HIS A 122 12.95 0.77 -12.38
C HIS A 122 13.56 1.03 -11.00
N ASN A 123 13.07 0.36 -9.94
CA ASN A 123 13.59 0.59 -8.60
C ASN A 123 14.54 -0.53 -8.12
N GLY A 124 14.69 -1.61 -8.90
CA GLY A 124 15.48 -2.77 -8.51
C GLY A 124 14.91 -3.53 -7.31
N TRP A 125 13.60 -3.38 -7.03
CA TRP A 125 12.96 -4.05 -5.90
C TRP A 125 12.55 -5.47 -6.27
N ASP A 126 12.42 -6.32 -5.25
CA ASP A 126 12.12 -7.73 -5.46
C ASP A 126 10.61 -8.04 -5.58
N GLU A 127 9.74 -7.05 -5.40
CA GLU A 127 8.29 -7.08 -5.59
C GLU A 127 7.66 -5.71 -5.31
N LEU A 128 6.35 -5.59 -5.57
CA LEU A 128 5.48 -4.48 -5.18
C LEU A 128 5.84 -3.94 -3.78
N GLY A 129 6.10 -2.64 -3.65
CA GLY A 129 6.48 -2.02 -2.39
C GLY A 129 5.35 -1.90 -1.36
N TYR A 130 4.09 -1.87 -1.82
CA TYR A 130 2.90 -1.74 -0.98
C TYR A 130 2.36 -3.09 -0.51
N HIS A 131 1.66 -3.10 0.63
CA HIS A 131 0.95 -4.28 1.13
C HIS A 131 -0.40 -4.44 0.45
N PHE A 132 -1.06 -3.31 0.14
CA PHE A 132 -2.36 -3.28 -0.53
C PHE A 132 -2.38 -2.18 -1.58
N VAL A 133 -3.13 -2.41 -2.65
CA VAL A 133 -3.46 -1.40 -3.68
C VAL A 133 -4.97 -1.34 -3.81
N ILE A 134 -5.54 -0.14 -3.98
CA ILE A 134 -6.97 0.07 -4.20
C ILE A 134 -7.19 0.68 -5.59
N GLY A 135 -7.83 -0.09 -6.47
CA GLY A 135 -8.11 0.28 -7.86
C GLY A 135 -9.04 1.49 -7.97
N ASN A 136 -8.91 2.24 -9.08
CA ASN A 136 -9.76 3.39 -9.42
C ASN A 136 -10.66 3.15 -10.64
N GLY A 137 -10.74 1.90 -11.13
CA GLY A 137 -11.54 1.55 -12.31
C GLY A 137 -10.77 1.57 -13.63
N THR A 138 -9.45 1.73 -13.61
CA THR A 138 -8.62 1.72 -14.82
C THR A 138 -8.10 0.32 -15.15
N ASP A 139 -7.01 -0.14 -14.49
CA ASP A 139 -6.45 -1.47 -14.72
C ASP A 139 -7.13 -2.52 -13.80
N THR A 140 -7.71 -2.08 -12.67
CA THR A 140 -8.55 -2.91 -11.78
C THR A 140 -9.81 -2.16 -11.36
N PRO A 141 -10.91 -2.87 -11.00
CA PRO A 141 -12.20 -2.23 -10.71
C PRO A 141 -12.12 -1.17 -9.62
N ASP A 142 -12.96 -0.15 -9.71
CA ASP A 142 -12.98 0.97 -8.76
C ASP A 142 -13.34 0.49 -7.34
N GLY A 143 -12.45 0.76 -6.38
CA GLY A 143 -12.54 0.29 -5.01
C GLY A 143 -12.12 -1.17 -4.80
N TYR A 144 -11.66 -1.89 -5.82
CA TYR A 144 -11.14 -3.25 -5.62
C TYR A 144 -9.86 -3.22 -4.78
N VAL A 145 -9.79 -4.06 -3.74
CA VAL A 145 -8.63 -4.17 -2.86
C VAL A 145 -7.74 -5.32 -3.33
N GLU A 146 -6.62 -4.98 -3.93
CA GLU A 146 -5.59 -5.92 -4.35
C GLU A 146 -4.62 -6.19 -3.19
N VAL A 147 -4.46 -7.47 -2.83
CA VAL A 147 -3.59 -7.91 -1.75
C VAL A 147 -2.20 -8.21 -2.29
N GLY A 148 -1.21 -7.40 -1.91
CA GLY A 148 0.16 -7.50 -2.37
C GLY A 148 0.92 -8.71 -1.79
N PRO A 149 2.01 -9.14 -2.44
CA PRO A 149 2.78 -10.30 -2.02
C PRO A 149 3.45 -10.08 -0.64
N ARG A 150 3.86 -8.85 -0.32
CA ARG A 150 4.42 -8.50 1.00
C ARG A 150 3.43 -8.74 2.14
N TRP A 151 2.15 -8.45 1.94
CA TRP A 151 1.13 -8.80 2.93
C TRP A 151 0.95 -10.30 3.05
N ARG A 152 0.83 -11.03 1.93
CA ARG A 152 0.68 -12.50 1.95
C ARG A 152 1.84 -13.19 2.68
N LYS A 153 3.07 -12.73 2.43
CA LYS A 153 4.29 -13.25 3.05
C LYS A 153 4.55 -12.67 4.45
N GLN A 154 3.74 -11.71 4.89
CA GLN A 154 4.00 -10.93 6.10
C GLN A 154 5.43 -10.37 6.11
N LYS A 155 5.89 -9.80 5.00
CA LYS A 155 7.21 -9.21 4.77
C LYS A 155 7.19 -7.67 4.88
N HIS A 156 8.31 -7.05 5.26
CA HIS A 156 8.45 -5.60 5.39
C HIS A 156 8.08 -4.89 4.07
N GLY A 157 7.65 -3.63 4.15
CA GLY A 157 7.31 -2.78 3.02
C GLY A 157 8.53 -2.22 2.28
N ALA A 158 8.28 -1.62 1.12
CA ALA A 158 9.21 -0.73 0.44
C ALA A 158 8.43 0.49 -0.05
N HIS A 159 7.83 1.23 0.88
CA HIS A 159 6.86 2.30 0.56
C HIS A 159 7.15 3.61 1.29
N CYS A 160 7.89 3.59 2.40
CA CYS A 160 8.17 4.78 3.21
C CYS A 160 9.52 4.65 3.93
N LYS A 161 10.59 5.11 3.28
CA LYS A 161 11.94 5.09 3.87
C LYS A 161 12.11 6.25 4.86
N THR A 162 12.45 5.92 6.09
CA THR A 162 12.92 6.84 7.15
C THR A 162 14.34 6.47 7.57
N PRO A 163 15.08 7.35 8.28
CA PRO A 163 16.43 7.03 8.76
C PRO A 163 16.50 5.73 9.58
N ASP A 164 15.50 5.46 10.41
CA ASP A 164 15.35 4.24 11.21
C ASP A 164 14.60 3.10 10.50
N ASN A 165 14.13 3.33 9.26
CA ASN A 165 13.34 2.41 8.45
C ASN A 165 12.01 1.92 9.08
N TYR A 166 11.54 2.54 10.17
CA TYR A 166 10.41 2.06 10.97
C TYR A 166 9.14 1.78 10.15
N PHE A 167 8.79 2.66 9.21
CA PHE A 167 7.55 2.56 8.45
C PHE A 167 7.57 1.46 7.38
N ASN A 168 8.74 1.03 6.93
CA ASN A 168 8.85 -0.17 6.10
C ASN A 168 8.77 -1.42 6.97
N ASP A 169 9.44 -1.45 8.12
CA ASP A 169 9.55 -2.64 8.96
C ASP A 169 8.30 -2.93 9.81
N HIS A 170 7.54 -1.89 10.17
CA HIS A 170 6.37 -1.98 11.04
C HIS A 170 5.10 -1.37 10.45
N GLY A 171 5.19 -0.70 9.30
CA GLY A 171 4.08 -0.02 8.65
C GLY A 171 3.44 -0.78 7.51
N ILE A 172 2.11 -0.86 7.53
CA ILE A 172 1.30 -1.39 6.43
C ILE A 172 1.01 -0.26 5.44
N GLY A 173 1.77 -0.20 4.35
CA GLY A 173 1.52 0.69 3.22
C GLY A 173 0.30 0.29 2.37
N ILE A 174 -0.65 1.22 2.22
CA ILE A 174 -1.84 1.09 1.35
C ILE A 174 -1.75 2.17 0.27
N CYS A 175 -1.74 1.78 -1.01
CA CYS A 175 -1.71 2.71 -2.14
C CYS A 175 -3.08 2.80 -2.81
N LEU A 176 -3.61 4.00 -2.99
CA LEU A 176 -4.79 4.24 -3.82
C LEU A 176 -4.32 4.66 -5.21
N VAL A 177 -4.83 4.00 -6.26
CA VAL A 177 -4.52 4.38 -7.64
C VAL A 177 -5.10 5.77 -7.92
N GLY A 178 -4.26 6.71 -8.34
CA GLY A 178 -4.66 8.08 -8.63
C GLY A 178 -3.57 9.11 -8.34
N ASP A 179 -3.74 10.30 -8.91
CA ASP A 179 -2.97 11.49 -8.56
C ASP A 179 -3.85 12.52 -7.83
N PHE A 180 -3.92 12.39 -6.50
CA PHE A 180 -4.67 13.33 -5.66
C PHE A 180 -3.94 14.67 -5.40
N THR A 181 -2.93 15.01 -6.20
CA THR A 181 -2.49 16.41 -6.34
C THR A 181 -3.37 17.21 -7.30
N ARG A 182 -4.11 16.52 -8.17
CA ARG A 182 -4.99 17.10 -9.19
C ARG A 182 -6.47 16.67 -9.04
N GLY A 183 -6.80 15.90 -8.00
CA GLY A 183 -8.15 15.41 -7.75
C GLY A 183 -8.27 14.74 -6.38
N SER A 184 -9.35 13.98 -6.19
CA SER A 184 -9.65 13.27 -4.94
C SER A 184 -9.85 11.78 -5.21
N PRO A 185 -9.63 10.90 -4.21
CA PRO A 185 -10.00 9.50 -4.34
C PRO A 185 -11.49 9.32 -4.64
N THR A 186 -11.84 8.27 -5.38
CA THR A 186 -13.25 7.97 -5.67
C THR A 186 -14.01 7.60 -4.38
N PRO A 187 -15.35 7.78 -4.35
CA PRO A 187 -16.16 7.33 -3.22
C PRO A 187 -16.01 5.83 -2.94
N ARG A 188 -15.84 5.00 -3.98
CA ARG A 188 -15.63 3.55 -3.86
C ARG A 188 -14.25 3.22 -3.29
N GLN A 189 -13.18 3.91 -3.71
CA GLN A 189 -11.87 3.81 -3.07
C GLN A 189 -11.96 4.15 -1.58
N MET A 190 -12.64 5.24 -1.22
CA MET A 190 -12.79 5.65 0.19
C MET A 190 -13.65 4.67 1.01
N ALA A 191 -14.66 4.05 0.41
CA ALA A 191 -15.44 2.98 1.08
C ALA A 191 -14.56 1.75 1.36
N SER A 192 -13.82 1.29 0.37
CA SER A 192 -12.91 0.16 0.51
C SER A 192 -11.77 0.43 1.48
N LEU A 193 -11.18 1.63 1.44
CA LEU A 193 -10.13 2.04 2.37
C LEU A 193 -10.62 1.99 3.81
N ARG A 194 -11.82 2.53 4.10
CA ARG A 194 -12.41 2.48 5.46
C ARG A 194 -12.62 1.04 5.92
N ARG A 195 -13.14 0.18 5.04
CA ARG A 195 -13.38 -1.23 5.36
C ARG A 195 -12.06 -1.98 5.61
N LEU A 196 -11.05 -1.75 4.78
CA LEU A 196 -9.71 -2.34 4.92
C LEU A 196 -9.02 -1.87 6.21
N ILE A 197 -9.10 -0.58 6.53
CA ILE A 197 -8.52 -0.06 7.77
C ILE A 197 -9.20 -0.70 8.98
N ARG A 198 -10.54 -0.81 9.01
CA ARG A 198 -11.24 -1.47 10.14
C ARG A 198 -10.78 -2.93 10.33
N PHE A 199 -10.56 -3.66 9.24
CA PHE A 199 -9.95 -4.98 9.27
C PHE A 199 -8.57 -4.93 9.92
N LEU A 200 -7.65 -4.13 9.38
CA LEU A 200 -6.27 -4.07 9.87
C LEU A 200 -6.17 -3.60 11.32
N THR A 201 -6.96 -2.61 11.72
CA THR A 201 -6.97 -2.10 13.09
C THR A 201 -7.52 -3.14 14.07
N THR A 202 -8.50 -3.94 13.65
CA THR A 202 -9.07 -5.02 14.47
C THR A 202 -8.10 -6.19 14.61
N GLU A 203 -7.53 -6.65 13.50
CA GLU A 203 -6.73 -7.87 13.48
C GLU A 203 -5.28 -7.65 13.91
N CYS A 204 -4.74 -6.44 13.72
CA CYS A 204 -3.37 -6.07 14.13
C CYS A 204 -3.33 -5.26 15.43
N ASN A 205 -4.48 -4.94 16.04
CA ASN A 205 -4.58 -4.07 17.22
C ASN A 205 -3.91 -2.69 17.02
N ILE A 206 -4.06 -2.11 15.82
CA ILE A 206 -3.52 -0.78 15.49
C ILE A 206 -4.57 0.28 15.84
N PRO A 207 -4.27 1.24 16.75
CA PRO A 207 -5.20 2.31 17.04
C PRO A 207 -5.28 3.31 15.88
N TYR A 208 -6.43 3.98 15.71
CA TYR A 208 -6.61 4.98 14.65
C TYR A 208 -5.61 6.15 14.71
N SER A 209 -5.02 6.44 15.87
CA SER A 209 -3.96 7.43 16.03
C SER A 209 -2.64 7.05 15.36
N ARG A 210 -2.45 5.78 14.99
CA ARG A 210 -1.27 5.28 14.25
C ARG A 210 -1.54 5.08 12.77
N ILE A 211 -2.60 5.70 12.25
CA ILE A 211 -2.82 5.83 10.81
C ILE A 211 -2.25 7.16 10.37
N THR A 212 -1.35 7.14 9.40
CA THR A 212 -0.64 8.32 8.90
C THR A 212 -0.61 8.33 7.38
N THR A 213 -0.04 9.39 6.81
CA THR A 213 0.19 9.54 5.38
C THR A 213 1.69 9.61 5.08
N HIS A 214 2.10 9.30 3.85
CA HIS A 214 3.51 9.38 3.47
C HIS A 214 4.10 10.78 3.73
N ARG A 215 3.38 11.86 3.38
CA ARG A 215 3.82 13.25 3.63
C ARG A 215 3.95 13.59 5.12
N ALA A 216 3.10 13.03 5.98
CA ALA A 216 3.21 13.24 7.42
C ALA A 216 4.44 12.55 8.01
N VAL A 217 4.93 11.48 7.39
CA VAL A 217 6.17 10.79 7.77
C VAL A 217 7.41 11.43 7.14
N ASN A 218 7.32 11.80 5.87
CA ASN A 218 8.40 12.42 5.11
C ASN A 218 7.86 13.67 4.39
N PRO A 219 8.18 14.89 4.87
CA PRO A 219 7.62 16.12 4.33
C PRO A 219 8.10 16.44 2.90
N HIS A 220 9.12 15.75 2.38
CA HIS A 220 9.67 15.95 1.03
C HIS A 220 8.84 15.30 -0.08
N THR A 221 7.79 14.55 0.26
CA THR A 221 6.85 14.02 -0.73
C THR A 221 5.51 14.75 -0.68
N ARG A 222 4.84 14.86 -1.84
CA ARG A 222 3.44 15.33 -1.91
C ARG A 222 2.45 14.21 -1.59
N CYS A 223 2.86 12.95 -1.59
CA CYS A 223 2.00 11.78 -1.41
C CYS A 223 1.30 11.77 -0.04
N PRO A 224 -0.01 11.46 0.07
CA PRO A 224 -0.93 11.00 -0.97
C PRO A 224 -1.60 12.12 -1.77
N GLY A 225 -1.15 13.37 -1.67
CA GLY A 225 -1.74 14.53 -2.34
C GLY A 225 -2.75 15.28 -1.46
N PRO A 226 -2.93 16.60 -1.66
CA PRO A 226 -3.85 17.43 -0.90
C PRO A 226 -5.33 17.04 -1.04
N GLY A 227 -5.74 16.37 -2.13
CA GLY A 227 -7.12 15.88 -2.29
C GLY A 227 -7.47 14.71 -1.37
N PHE A 228 -6.48 14.12 -0.68
CA PHE A 228 -6.71 13.11 0.35
C PHE A 228 -6.70 13.74 1.76
N SER A 229 -7.81 13.64 2.48
CA SER A 229 -7.93 14.12 3.86
C SER A 229 -7.81 12.99 4.88
N LEU A 230 -6.67 12.92 5.59
CA LEU A 230 -6.50 11.98 6.71
C LEU A 230 -7.52 12.27 7.83
N ALA A 231 -7.69 13.54 8.20
CA ALA A 231 -8.65 13.93 9.24
C ALA A 231 -10.09 13.53 8.86
N GLY A 232 -10.47 13.73 7.60
CA GLY A 232 -11.76 13.27 7.07
C GLY A 232 -11.93 11.76 7.18
N LEU A 233 -10.91 10.99 6.78
CA LEU A 233 -10.90 9.53 6.93
C LEU A 233 -11.07 9.10 8.40
N ILE A 234 -10.28 9.64 9.33
CA ILE A 234 -10.36 9.29 10.76
C ILE A 234 -11.75 9.61 11.34
N ARG A 235 -12.32 10.76 10.99
CA ARG A 235 -13.69 11.13 11.38
C ARG A 235 -14.71 10.09 10.93
N THR A 236 -14.67 9.68 9.67
CA THR A 236 -15.59 8.64 9.15
C THR A 236 -15.38 7.25 9.79
N LEU A 237 -14.16 6.92 10.21
CA LEU A 237 -13.85 5.65 10.88
C LEU A 237 -14.41 5.58 12.30
N ARG A 238 -14.42 6.71 13.01
CA ARG A 238 -14.99 6.85 14.37
C ARG A 238 -16.52 6.86 14.38
N GLY A 239 -17.15 7.12 13.23
CA GLY A 239 -18.61 7.30 13.12
C GLY A 239 -19.04 8.67 13.66
N PRO A 240 -20.36 8.95 13.71
CA PRO A 240 -20.87 10.11 14.42
C PRO A 240 -20.38 10.02 15.87
N THR A 241 -19.61 11.00 16.32
CA THR A 241 -19.47 11.25 17.75
C THR A 241 -20.88 11.45 18.29
N ALA A 242 -21.37 10.57 19.15
CA ALA A 242 -22.53 10.88 19.97
C ALA A 242 -22.25 12.26 20.56
N ALA A 243 -23.07 13.24 20.20
CA ALA A 243 -22.96 14.58 20.75
C ALA A 243 -22.89 14.42 22.26
N ALA A 244 -21.87 15.01 22.88
CA ALA A 244 -21.81 15.11 24.32
C ALA A 244 -23.15 15.70 24.75
N SER A 245 -23.96 14.89 25.44
CA SER A 245 -25.17 15.33 26.11
C SER A 245 -24.73 16.42 27.08
N ILE A 246 -24.92 17.67 26.69
CA ILE A 246 -24.81 18.82 27.58
C ILE A 246 -25.92 18.61 28.61
N PRO A 247 -25.62 18.38 29.90
CA PRO A 247 -26.67 18.43 30.90
C PRO A 247 -27.15 19.88 30.97
N HIS A 248 -28.38 20.12 30.53
CA HIS A 248 -29.10 21.31 30.93
C HIS A 248 -29.22 21.27 32.46
N ARG A 249 -28.55 22.20 33.13
CA ARG A 249 -28.89 22.66 34.47
C ARG A 249 -29.64 23.97 34.32
#